data_AF-A0A7V5C4C3-F1
#
_entry.id   AF-A0A7V5C4C3-F1
#
_cell.length_a   1.000
_cell.length_b   1.000
_cell.length_c   1.000
_cell.angle_alpha   90.00
_cell.angle_beta   90.00
_cell.angle_gamma   90.00
#
_symmetry.space_group_name_H-M   'P 1'
#
loop_
_entity.id
_entity.type
_entity.pdbx_description
1 polymer ?
#
loop_
_entity_poly.entity_id
_entity_poly.type
_entity_poly.pdbx_seq_one_letter_code
_entity_poly.pdbx_strand_id
1 'polypeptide(L)'
;QGLWAKSGDEEIILGLTEPAIILAGGVNDLDWLVREGETVHKGQDTVFVLTGKILYISTPVSGTVSFNHDAKQNPPVISDDPYGKGWLFRIRPDADAEHALQLLADPAEYLESLKGTEGFKNPEGLKGGVSGMCKAVYSGIRGQTLPPYASS
;
A
#
# COMPACT_ATOMS: atom_id res chain seq x y z
N GLN A 1 6.75 4.46 -0.33
CA GLN A 1 5.60 4.25 0.56
C GLN A 1 4.97 2.87 0.37
N GLY A 2 5.10 2.25 -0.82
CA GLY A 2 4.69 0.86 -1.03
C GLY A 2 3.17 0.71 -1.11
N LEU A 3 2.52 1.67 -1.77
CA LEU A 3 1.09 1.63 -2.06
C LEU A 3 0.82 0.87 -3.35
N TRP A 4 -0.28 0.12 -3.38
CA TRP A 4 -0.92 -0.28 -4.63
C TRP A 4 -2.12 0.62 -4.88
N ALA A 5 -2.50 0.72 -6.15
CA ALA A 5 -3.67 1.43 -6.60
C ALA A 5 -4.48 0.54 -7.55
N LYS A 6 -5.81 0.61 -7.45
CA LYS A 6 -6.74 -0.09 -8.33
C LYS A 6 -7.86 0.86 -8.75
N SER A 7 -8.30 0.77 -10.00
CA SER A 7 -9.49 1.49 -10.44
C SER A 7 -10.75 0.97 -9.76
N GLY A 8 -11.65 1.88 -9.40
CA GLY A 8 -13.02 1.60 -8.97
C GLY A 8 -13.94 2.67 -9.53
N ASP A 9 -14.55 2.42 -10.68
CA ASP A 9 -15.40 3.35 -11.41
C ASP A 9 -14.80 4.77 -11.53
N GLU A 10 -15.25 5.73 -10.72
CA GLU A 10 -14.75 7.13 -10.71
C GLU A 10 -13.67 7.39 -9.64
N GLU A 11 -13.27 6.37 -8.90
CA GLU A 11 -12.32 6.43 -7.79
C GLU A 11 -11.09 5.57 -8.04
N ILE A 12 -10.01 5.92 -7.34
CA ILE A 12 -8.84 5.06 -7.19
C ILE A 12 -8.86 4.52 -5.76
N ILE A 13 -8.78 3.20 -5.63
CA ILE A 13 -8.66 2.50 -4.35
C ILE A 13 -7.19 2.31 -4.03
N LEU A 14 -6.75 2.71 -2.83
CA LEU A 14 -5.36 2.59 -2.39
C LEU A 14 -5.23 1.72 -1.14
N GLY A 15 -4.16 0.95 -1.10
CA GLY A 15 -3.78 0.13 0.06
C GLY A 15 -2.27 -0.08 0.13
N LEU A 16 -1.79 -0.68 1.22
CA LEU A 16 -0.38 -1.07 1.33
C LEU A 16 -0.13 -2.39 0.61
N THR A 17 0.97 -2.45 -0.12
CA THR A 17 1.46 -3.69 -0.72
C THR A 17 1.94 -4.64 0.38
N GLU A 18 1.79 -5.94 0.15
CA GLU A 18 2.25 -6.97 1.06
C GLU A 18 3.76 -6.84 1.39
N PRO A 19 4.68 -6.60 0.42
CA PRO A 19 6.07 -6.32 0.75
C PRO A 19 6.25 -5.12 1.68
N ALA A 20 5.49 -4.04 1.51
CA ALA A 20 5.57 -2.87 2.39
C ALA A 20 5.13 -3.21 3.82
N ILE A 21 4.02 -3.95 3.97
CA ILE A 21 3.53 -4.40 5.28
C ILE A 21 4.55 -5.30 5.96
N ILE A 22 5.11 -6.27 5.23
CA ILE A 22 6.10 -7.19 5.78
C ILE A 22 7.38 -6.45 6.17
N LEU A 23 7.89 -5.57 5.32
CA LEU A 23 9.07 -4.74 5.62
C LEU A 23 8.83 -3.77 6.79
N ALA A 24 7.58 -3.38 7.03
CA ALA A 24 7.19 -2.56 8.18
C ALA A 24 6.94 -3.38 9.46
N GLY A 25 6.87 -4.71 9.36
CA GLY A 25 6.66 -5.63 10.48
C GLY A 25 5.19 -5.84 10.84
N GLY A 26 4.29 -5.71 9.87
CA GLY A 26 2.84 -5.75 10.06
C GLY A 26 2.25 -4.37 10.35
N VAL A 27 0.94 -4.34 10.60
CA VAL A 27 0.19 -3.13 10.99
C VAL A 27 -0.42 -3.35 12.37
N ASN A 28 -0.13 -2.45 13.31
CA ASN A 28 -0.67 -2.48 14.67
C ASN A 28 -1.93 -1.62 14.79
N ASP A 29 -1.91 -0.42 14.20
CA ASP A 29 -3.03 0.53 14.21
C ASP A 29 -2.86 1.53 13.05
N LEU A 30 -3.87 2.35 12.79
CA LEU A 30 -3.83 3.43 11.81
C LEU A 30 -4.76 4.57 12.21
N ASP A 31 -4.53 5.80 11.77
CA ASP A 31 -5.46 6.92 11.95
C ASP A 31 -5.59 7.74 10.67
N TRP A 32 -6.78 8.31 10.45
CA TRP A 32 -7.03 9.26 9.38
C TRP A 32 -6.57 10.64 9.82
N LEU A 33 -5.70 11.27 9.03
CA LEU A 33 -5.15 12.60 9.33
C LEU A 33 -5.99 13.74 8.73
N VAL A 34 -6.94 13.40 7.86
CA VAL A 34 -7.88 14.31 7.22
C VAL A 34 -9.30 13.78 7.40
N ARG A 35 -10.32 14.60 7.15
CA ARG A 35 -11.72 14.17 7.28
C ARG A 35 -12.21 13.43 6.05
N GLU A 36 -13.19 12.56 6.24
CA GLU A 36 -13.89 11.93 5.12
C GLU A 36 -14.61 13.01 4.28
N GLY A 37 -14.52 12.90 2.96
CA GLY A 37 -15.03 13.89 2.02
C GLY A 37 -14.18 15.15 1.89
N GLU A 38 -13.02 15.24 2.55
CA GLU A 38 -12.10 16.36 2.42
C GLU A 38 -11.34 16.30 1.08
N THR A 39 -11.10 17.46 0.47
CA THR A 39 -10.19 17.57 -0.68
C THR A 39 -8.75 17.60 -0.18
N VAL A 40 -7.93 16.69 -0.72
CA VAL A 40 -6.50 16.57 -0.40
C VAL A 40 -5.66 16.89 -1.63
N HIS A 41 -4.41 17.30 -1.40
CA HIS A 41 -3.46 17.58 -2.46
C HIS A 41 -2.43 16.46 -2.61
N LYS A 42 -1.96 16.22 -3.84
CA LYS A 42 -0.85 15.29 -4.10
C LYS A 42 0.32 15.54 -3.13
N GLY A 43 0.76 14.48 -2.45
CA GLY A 43 1.84 14.52 -1.47
C GLY A 43 1.43 14.93 -0.06
N GLN A 44 0.15 15.25 0.19
CA GLN A 44 -0.38 15.48 1.53
C GLN A 44 -0.53 14.16 2.28
N ASP A 45 -0.09 14.14 3.55
CA ASP A 45 -0.27 13.00 4.43
C ASP A 45 -1.75 12.85 4.82
N THR A 46 -2.29 11.65 4.61
CA THR A 46 -3.72 11.34 4.76
C THR A 46 -3.96 10.23 5.77
N VAL A 47 -3.02 9.30 5.92
CA VAL A 47 -3.10 8.18 6.86
C VAL A 47 -1.82 8.09 7.67
N PHE A 48 -1.97 7.99 8.98
CA PHE A 48 -0.93 7.57 9.91
C PHE A 48 -1.05 6.06 10.11
N VAL A 49 0.05 5.32 10.03
CA VAL A 49 0.06 3.86 10.28
C VAL A 49 1.11 3.55 11.33
N LEU A 50 0.68 2.89 12.40
CA LEU A 50 1.53 2.39 13.46
C LEU A 50 1.93 0.96 13.17
N THR A 51 3.23 0.72 13.02
CA THR A 51 3.83 -0.61 12.90
C THR A 51 4.87 -0.81 14.01
N GLY A 52 5.96 -1.53 13.77
CA GLY A 52 7.17 -1.39 14.60
C GLY A 52 7.83 0.00 14.50
N LYS A 53 7.45 0.80 13.48
CA LYS A 53 7.81 2.21 13.29
C LYS A 53 6.57 3.01 12.88
N ILE A 54 6.69 4.33 12.88
CA ILE A 54 5.64 5.21 12.37
C ILE A 54 5.80 5.38 10.85
N LEU A 55 4.70 5.24 10.12
CA LEU A 55 4.60 5.54 8.70
C LEU A 55 3.54 6.61 8.46
N TYR A 56 3.87 7.58 7.61
CA TYR A 56 2.91 8.53 7.07
C TYR A 56 2.66 8.17 5.61
N ILE A 57 1.38 8.06 5.26
CA ILE A 57 0.92 7.72 3.92
C ILE A 57 0.39 8.98 3.26
N SER A 58 1.08 9.41 2.22
CA SER A 58 0.72 10.57 1.42
C SER A 58 -0.10 10.14 0.20
N THR A 59 -1.13 10.92 -0.14
CA THR A 59 -1.92 10.66 -1.34
C THR A 59 -1.08 10.90 -2.61
N PRO A 60 -1.14 10.02 -3.63
CA PRO A 60 -0.37 10.21 -4.85
C PRO A 60 -1.02 11.20 -5.84
N VAL A 61 -2.29 11.56 -5.63
CA VAL A 61 -3.07 12.46 -6.49
C VAL A 61 -3.92 13.43 -5.65
N SER A 62 -4.34 14.54 -6.25
CA SER A 62 -5.30 15.46 -5.63
C SER A 62 -6.74 14.98 -5.90
N GLY A 63 -7.64 15.19 -4.94
CA GLY A 63 -9.03 14.75 -5.05
C GLY A 63 -9.75 14.67 -3.72
N THR A 64 -10.96 14.08 -3.73
CA THR A 64 -11.79 13.88 -2.54
C THR A 64 -11.58 12.47 -1.97
N VAL A 65 -11.33 12.35 -0.66
CA VAL A 65 -11.05 11.04 -0.03
C VAL A 65 -12.26 10.41 0.67
N SER A 66 -12.31 9.08 0.64
CA SER A 66 -13.24 8.23 1.39
C SER A 66 -12.45 7.12 2.10
N PHE A 67 -12.84 6.70 3.30
CA PHE A 67 -12.01 5.82 4.14
C PHE A 67 -12.59 4.42 4.33
N ASN A 68 -11.71 3.43 4.51
CA ASN A 68 -12.12 2.09 4.91
C ASN A 68 -12.31 2.01 6.43
N HIS A 69 -13.53 2.26 6.90
CA HIS A 69 -13.85 2.18 8.33
C HIS A 69 -13.60 0.78 8.93
N ASP A 70 -13.79 -0.28 8.15
CA ASP A 70 -13.53 -1.66 8.61
C ASP A 70 -12.04 -1.86 8.91
N ALA A 71 -11.15 -1.28 8.11
CA ALA A 71 -9.71 -1.33 8.35
C ALA A 71 -9.32 -0.58 9.63
N LYS A 72 -9.98 0.56 9.95
CA LYS A 72 -9.74 1.27 11.21
C LYS A 72 -10.27 0.49 12.43
N GLN A 73 -11.42 -0.17 12.30
CA GLN A 73 -12.00 -0.96 13.38
C GLN A 73 -11.29 -2.31 13.58
N ASN A 74 -10.72 -2.87 12.52
CA ASN A 74 -9.98 -4.13 12.53
C ASN A 74 -8.65 -4.01 11.75
N PRO A 75 -7.64 -3.29 12.29
CA PRO A 75 -6.34 -3.11 11.60
C PRO A 75 -5.65 -4.38 11.08
N PRO A 76 -5.75 -5.56 11.73
CA PRO A 76 -5.18 -6.81 11.21
C PRO A 76 -5.61 -7.15 9.78
N VAL A 77 -6.79 -6.73 9.33
CA VAL A 77 -7.28 -6.99 7.96
C VAL A 77 -6.34 -6.45 6.88
N ILE A 78 -5.58 -5.40 7.18
CA ILE A 78 -4.59 -4.81 6.26
C ILE A 78 -3.45 -5.79 6.01
N SER A 79 -3.05 -6.55 7.02
CA SER A 79 -1.99 -7.55 6.89
C SER A 79 -2.51 -8.88 6.35
N ASP A 80 -3.73 -9.26 6.71
CA ASP A 80 -4.32 -10.55 6.34
C ASP A 80 -4.85 -10.57 4.89
N ASP A 81 -5.40 -9.45 4.40
CA ASP A 81 -5.97 -9.33 3.06
C ASP A 81 -5.59 -7.98 2.39
N PRO A 82 -4.28 -7.75 2.14
CA PRO A 82 -3.75 -6.44 1.75
C PRO A 82 -4.29 -5.89 0.42
N TYR A 83 -4.71 -6.78 -0.49
CA TYR A 83 -5.20 -6.43 -1.82
C TYR A 83 -6.72 -6.56 -1.97
N GLY A 84 -7.40 -7.11 -0.95
CA GLY A 84 -8.84 -7.23 -0.87
C GLY A 84 -9.42 -6.24 0.15
N LYS A 85 -9.78 -6.75 1.33
CA LYS A 85 -10.43 -5.98 2.41
C LYS A 85 -9.51 -4.99 3.12
N GLY A 86 -8.19 -5.13 2.97
CA GLY A 86 -7.15 -4.33 3.60
C GLY A 86 -6.83 -2.98 2.93
N TRP A 87 -7.65 -2.52 1.98
CA TRP A 87 -7.49 -1.19 1.39
C TRP A 87 -7.65 -0.10 2.47
N LEU A 88 -6.96 1.03 2.31
CA LEU A 88 -6.91 2.09 3.32
C LEU A 88 -7.95 3.19 3.02
N PHE A 89 -7.88 3.75 1.81
CA PHE A 89 -8.72 4.86 1.40
C PHE A 89 -8.97 4.81 -0.11
N ARG A 90 -10.01 5.51 -0.54
CA ARG A 90 -10.29 5.82 -1.94
C ARG A 90 -10.10 7.30 -2.16
N ILE A 91 -9.78 7.66 -3.39
CA ILE A 91 -9.76 9.04 -3.82
C ILE A 91 -10.52 9.15 -5.13
N ARG A 92 -11.48 10.08 -5.19
CA ARG A 92 -12.03 10.57 -6.46
C ARG A 92 -11.11 11.69 -6.94
N PRO A 93 -10.25 11.46 -7.94
CA PRO A 93 -9.28 12.46 -8.37
C PRO A 93 -9.97 13.68 -8.99
N ASP A 94 -9.31 14.84 -8.93
CA ASP A 94 -9.78 16.04 -9.62
C ASP A 94 -9.66 15.91 -11.16
N ALA A 95 -8.71 15.07 -11.60
CA ALA A 95 -8.56 14.65 -12.99
C ALA A 95 -9.31 13.34 -13.23
N ASP A 96 -9.37 12.90 -14.49
CA ASP A 96 -9.90 11.59 -14.85
C ASP A 96 -9.18 10.45 -14.08
N ALA A 97 -9.95 9.49 -13.57
CA ALA A 97 -9.43 8.44 -12.69
C ALA A 97 -8.51 7.45 -13.41
N GLU A 98 -8.80 7.13 -14.67
CA GLU A 98 -7.96 6.27 -15.48
C GLU A 98 -6.62 6.96 -15.79
N HIS A 99 -6.67 8.24 -16.18
CA HIS A 99 -5.47 9.03 -16.39
C HIS A 99 -4.62 9.17 -15.12
N ALA A 100 -5.26 9.43 -13.98
CA ALA A 100 -4.58 9.54 -12.70
C ALA A 100 -3.90 8.22 -12.29
N LEU A 101 -4.51 7.07 -12.58
CA LEU A 101 -3.95 5.74 -12.34
C LEU A 101 -2.72 5.46 -13.21
N GLN A 102 -2.75 5.86 -14.49
CA GLN A 102 -1.63 5.69 -15.44
C GLN A 102 -0.37 6.47 -15.04
N LEU A 103 -0.50 7.52 -14.22
CA LEU A 103 0.61 8.32 -13.72
C LEU A 103 1.28 7.74 -12.47
N LEU A 104 0.75 6.64 -11.93
CA LEU A 104 1.33 5.94 -10.78
C LEU A 104 2.44 4.98 -11.21
N ALA A 105 3.31 4.63 -10.27
CA ALA A 105 4.46 3.78 -10.54
C ALA A 105 4.04 2.39 -11.04
N ASP A 106 4.77 1.87 -12.04
CA ASP A 106 4.55 0.54 -12.56
C ASP A 106 4.99 -0.55 -11.55
N PRO A 107 4.26 -1.69 -11.44
CA PRO A 107 4.64 -2.77 -10.55
C PRO A 107 6.09 -3.26 -10.72
N ALA A 108 6.63 -3.28 -11.95
CA ALA A 108 8.01 -3.71 -12.20
C ALA A 108 9.03 -2.72 -11.62
N GLU A 109 8.76 -1.42 -11.72
CA GLU A 109 9.60 -0.38 -11.10
C GLU A 109 9.57 -0.50 -9.57
N TYR A 110 8.39 -0.76 -9.00
CA TYR A 110 8.28 -1.01 -7.57
C TYR A 110 9.09 -2.25 -7.14
N LEU A 111 8.98 -3.37 -7.87
CA LEU A 111 9.76 -4.58 -7.59
C LEU A 111 11.27 -4.36 -7.70
N GLU A 112 11.73 -3.58 -8.68
CA GLU A 112 13.14 -3.21 -8.80
C GLU A 112 13.60 -2.41 -7.58
N SER A 113 12.78 -1.45 -7.12
CA SER A 113 13.08 -0.67 -5.92
C SER A 113 13.24 -1.53 -4.67
N LEU A 114 12.52 -2.66 -4.59
CA LEU A 114 12.60 -3.60 -3.47
C LEU A 114 13.92 -4.38 -3.43
N LYS A 115 14.60 -4.58 -4.57
CA LYS A 115 15.88 -5.31 -4.63
C LYS A 115 16.99 -4.65 -3.81
N GLY A 116 16.92 -3.34 -3.58
CA GLY A 116 17.88 -2.61 -2.76
C GLY A 116 17.64 -2.71 -1.24
N THR A 117 16.48 -3.22 -0.82
CA THR A 117 16.06 -3.22 0.59
C THR A 117 16.74 -4.34 1.38
N GLU A 118 16.84 -4.19 2.72
CA GLU A 118 17.42 -5.23 3.58
C GLU A 118 16.70 -6.58 3.46
N GLY A 119 15.40 -6.56 3.16
CA GLY A 119 14.60 -7.75 2.90
C GLY A 119 15.10 -8.59 1.71
N PHE A 120 15.81 -7.99 0.75
CA PHE A 120 16.36 -8.68 -0.42
C PHE A 120 17.76 -9.26 -0.18
N LYS A 121 18.47 -8.80 0.86
CA LYS A 121 19.87 -9.15 1.14
C LYS A 121 20.04 -10.41 1.99
N ASN A 122 18.97 -10.99 2.53
CA ASN A 122 18.99 -12.24 3.30
C ASN A 122 17.86 -13.20 2.89
N PRO A 123 17.93 -13.79 1.69
CA PRO A 123 16.85 -14.59 1.09
C PRO A 123 16.37 -15.79 1.90
N GLU A 124 17.23 -16.31 2.77
CA GLU A 124 16.94 -17.52 3.53
C GLU A 124 16.58 -17.25 4.99
N GLY A 125 16.62 -15.98 5.44
CA GLY A 125 16.29 -15.61 6.82
C GLY A 125 17.20 -16.29 7.86
N LEU A 126 18.45 -16.60 7.50
CA LEU A 126 19.39 -17.27 8.40
C LEU A 126 19.76 -16.37 9.58
N LYS A 127 19.72 -16.92 10.80
CA LYS A 127 20.06 -16.19 12.03
C LYS A 127 21.50 -15.69 11.98
N GLY A 128 21.68 -14.38 12.17
CA GLY A 128 22.99 -13.69 12.13
C GLY A 128 23.16 -12.76 10.92
N GLY A 129 22.31 -12.88 9.90
CA GLY A 129 22.05 -11.81 8.94
C GLY A 129 21.00 -10.85 9.51
N VAL A 130 21.15 -9.56 9.29
CA VAL A 130 20.25 -8.53 9.84
C VAL A 130 18.78 -8.85 9.48
N SER A 131 17.93 -9.02 10.50
CA SER A 131 16.46 -9.12 10.47
C SER A 131 15.79 -10.42 9.95
N GLY A 132 14.98 -11.04 10.83
CA GLY A 132 14.10 -12.18 10.53
C GLY A 132 12.87 -11.87 9.67
N MET A 133 12.74 -10.63 9.19
CA MET A 133 11.63 -10.17 8.33
C MET A 133 11.77 -10.61 6.87
N CYS A 134 12.92 -11.17 6.50
CA CYS A 134 13.24 -11.49 5.11
C CYS A 134 12.38 -12.62 4.55
N LYS A 135 12.10 -13.70 5.31
CA LYS A 135 11.41 -14.89 4.77
C LYS A 135 9.96 -14.62 4.30
N ALA A 136 9.24 -13.72 4.96
CA ALA A 136 7.86 -13.41 4.59
C ALA A 136 7.79 -12.66 3.25
N VAL A 137 8.72 -11.73 2.97
CA VAL A 137 8.76 -10.95 1.71
C VAL A 137 8.87 -11.88 0.50
N TYR A 138 9.70 -12.92 0.58
CA TYR A 138 9.88 -13.88 -0.53
C TYR A 138 8.69 -14.80 -0.77
N SER A 139 7.96 -15.13 0.29
CA SER A 139 6.80 -16.03 0.20
C SER A 139 5.63 -15.32 -0.49
N GLY A 140 5.43 -14.04 -0.17
CA GLY A 140 4.43 -13.17 -0.80
C GLY A 140 4.68 -12.97 -2.30
N ILE A 141 5.90 -12.58 -2.68
CA ILE A 141 6.26 -12.30 -4.09
C ILE A 141 6.08 -13.54 -5.00
N ARG A 142 6.36 -14.76 -4.51
CA ARG A 142 6.21 -15.98 -5.32
C ARG A 142 4.75 -16.44 -5.50
N GLY A 143 3.81 -15.92 -4.71
CA GLY A 143 2.40 -16.28 -4.75
C GLY A 143 1.49 -15.32 -5.52
N GLN A 144 1.98 -14.15 -5.92
CA GLN A 144 1.12 -13.13 -6.54
C GLN A 144 0.87 -13.45 -8.02
N THR A 145 -0.32 -13.98 -8.32
CA THR A 145 -0.95 -13.80 -9.64
C THR A 145 -1.60 -12.42 -9.59
N LEU A 146 -0.89 -11.40 -10.08
CA LEU A 146 -1.51 -10.09 -10.31
C LEU A 146 -2.69 -10.29 -11.26
N PRO A 147 -3.85 -9.63 -11.02
CA PRO A 147 -4.97 -9.72 -11.95
C PRO A 147 -4.48 -9.27 -13.34
N PRO A 148 -4.85 -9.99 -14.42
CA PRO A 148 -4.42 -9.63 -15.76
C PRO A 148 -4.92 -8.20 -16.05
N TYR A 149 -4.00 -7.33 -16.47
CA TYR A 149 -4.35 -6.06 -17.08
C TYR A 149 -5.34 -6.37 -18.22
N ALA A 150 -6.56 -5.83 -18.12
CA ALA A 150 -7.49 -5.85 -19.24
C ALA A 150 -6.87 -4.98 -20.34
N SER A 151 -6.31 -5.64 -21.36
CA SER A 151 -5.91 -4.99 -22.60
C SER A 151 -7.16 -4.76 -23.44
N SER A 152 -7.52 -3.50 -23.65
CA SER A 152 -8.17 -3.02 -24.88
C SER A 152 -8.30 -1.51 -24.84
#